data_AF-A0A5D0QQP4-F1
#
_entry.id   AF-A0A5D0QQP4-F1
#
_cell.length_a   1.000
_cell.length_b   1.000
_cell.length_c   1.000
_cell.angle_alpha   90.00
_cell.angle_beta   90.00
_cell.angle_gamma   90.00
#
_symmetry.space_group_name_H-M   'P 1'
#
loop_
_entity.id
_entity.type
_entity.pdbx_description
1 polymer ?
#
loop_
_entity_poly.entity_id
_entity_poly.type
_entity_poly.pdbx_seq_one_letter_code
_entity_poly.pdbx_strand_id
1 'polypeptide(L)'
;MSNHSHSPKAQHGAETSSGAGLMSQCENDKRRSTVRFKRYTTALLTAVAGAAMLTTPATAEAVTGPTPQTSGVVVVADLSECTPGWLCVWEYPNRQGDRYSRKSAGTMELGGVGWRDRISSVWNRRNASVTLVDSRSGVVPDVTLPVPAGQLIPDLGDVKYLSNLADWNNKVDKIILK
;
A
#
# COMPACT_ATOMS: atom_id res chain seq x y z
N MET A 1 36.51 59.85 29.43
CA MET A 1 35.59 60.97 29.14
C MET A 1 34.43 60.42 28.33
N SER A 2 33.25 60.49 28.93
CA SER A 2 31.95 60.04 28.43
C SER A 2 31.57 60.69 27.10
N ASN A 3 30.75 60.00 26.29
CA ASN A 3 29.58 60.64 25.66
C ASN A 3 28.56 59.63 25.11
N HIS A 4 27.44 59.60 25.86
CA HIS A 4 26.02 59.49 25.49
C HIS A 4 25.52 59.00 24.11
N SER A 5 24.58 58.06 24.22
CA SER A 5 23.22 57.98 23.63
C SER A 5 22.97 58.29 22.15
N HIS A 6 22.23 57.41 21.47
CA HIS A 6 20.81 57.60 21.15
C HIS A 6 20.15 56.29 20.64
N SER A 7 19.07 55.89 21.31
CA SER A 7 18.01 55.03 20.76
C SER A 7 17.00 55.90 20.00
N PRO A 8 16.26 55.31 19.06
CA PRO A 8 14.83 55.56 19.00
C PRO A 8 13.97 54.28 19.02
N LYS A 9 12.77 54.47 19.54
CA LYS A 9 11.68 53.52 19.81
C LYS A 9 10.46 53.92 18.98
N ALA A 10 9.49 53.00 18.82
CA ALA A 10 8.15 53.12 18.22
C ALA A 10 8.11 52.98 16.69
N GLN A 11 7.13 52.32 16.05
CA GLN A 11 5.65 52.37 16.20
C GLN A 11 5.06 50.96 15.90
N HIS A 12 4.11 50.38 16.65
CA HIS A 12 2.67 50.66 16.75
C HIS A 12 1.95 50.88 15.40
N GLY A 13 1.31 49.81 14.92
CA GLY A 13 0.28 49.83 13.89
C GLY A 13 -0.69 48.69 14.16
N ALA A 14 -1.75 49.00 14.92
CA ALA A 14 -2.97 48.22 14.95
C ALA A 14 -3.89 48.81 13.88
N GLU A 15 -4.48 47.98 13.02
CA GLU A 15 -5.86 48.20 12.59
C GLU A 15 -6.49 46.94 11.98
N THR A 16 -7.73 46.79 12.39
CA THR A 16 -8.75 45.79 12.13
C THR A 16 -9.26 45.76 10.69
N SER A 17 -9.57 44.56 10.21
CA SER A 17 -10.55 44.36 9.14
C SER A 17 -11.36 43.09 9.44
N SER A 18 -12.53 43.30 10.04
CA SER A 18 -13.68 42.40 10.02
C SER A 18 -14.06 42.03 8.60
N GLY A 19 -14.66 40.85 8.40
CA GLY A 19 -15.57 40.69 7.27
C GLY A 19 -15.59 39.33 6.63
N ALA A 20 -16.33 38.41 7.26
CA ALA A 20 -17.30 37.54 6.61
C ALA A 20 -17.09 37.21 5.11
N GLY A 21 -16.51 36.03 4.86
CA GLY A 21 -16.70 35.23 3.66
C GLY A 21 -16.62 33.75 4.05
N LEU A 22 -17.47 33.28 4.95
CA LEU A 22 -18.71 32.59 4.56
C LEU A 22 -18.52 31.75 3.30
N MET A 23 -18.23 30.47 3.54
CA MET A 23 -18.94 29.36 2.91
C MET A 23 -19.12 29.48 1.39
N SER A 24 -18.06 29.27 0.60
CA SER A 24 -18.25 29.09 -0.85
C SER A 24 -17.14 28.29 -1.53
N GLN A 25 -16.60 27.26 -0.88
CA GLN A 25 -15.70 26.29 -1.54
C GLN A 25 -15.91 24.82 -1.13
N CYS A 26 -17.00 24.49 -0.41
CA CYS A 26 -17.38 23.09 -0.11
C CYS A 26 -18.31 22.45 -1.15
N GLU A 27 -18.63 23.10 -2.27
CA GLU A 27 -19.81 22.69 -3.03
C GLU A 27 -19.70 22.78 -4.56
N ASN A 28 -18.53 22.48 -5.13
CA ASN A 28 -18.41 22.44 -6.60
C ASN A 28 -17.66 21.24 -7.22
N ASP A 29 -17.33 20.20 -6.44
CA ASP A 29 -16.79 18.95 -7.01
C ASP A 29 -17.79 17.77 -6.92
N LYS A 30 -19.06 18.10 -7.16
CA LYS A 30 -20.17 17.13 -7.30
C LYS A 30 -20.54 16.93 -8.78
N ARG A 31 -19.56 17.06 -9.68
CA ARG A 31 -19.76 16.79 -11.10
C ARG A 31 -19.24 15.40 -11.47
N ARG A 32 -20.25 14.56 -11.73
CA ARG A 32 -20.26 13.68 -12.91
C ARG A 32 -19.38 12.44 -12.82
N SER A 33 -19.90 11.42 -12.14
CA SER A 33 -19.58 10.03 -12.48
C SER A 33 -20.81 9.13 -12.36
N THR A 34 -21.79 9.37 -13.22
CA THR A 34 -22.87 8.41 -13.54
C THR A 34 -22.28 7.35 -14.47
N VAL A 35 -21.54 6.40 -13.93
CA VAL A 35 -21.15 5.20 -14.67
C VAL A 35 -22.25 4.16 -14.49
N ARG A 36 -22.99 3.95 -15.58
CA ARG A 36 -24.00 2.91 -15.75
C ARG A 36 -23.35 1.54 -15.52
N PHE A 37 -23.62 0.93 -14.37
CA PHE A 37 -23.28 -0.48 -14.14
C PHE A 37 -24.20 -1.36 -15.00
N LYS A 38 -23.68 -1.81 -16.13
CA LYS A 38 -24.26 -2.89 -16.93
C LYS A 38 -24.20 -4.17 -16.10
N ARG A 39 -25.39 -4.74 -15.87
CA ARG A 39 -25.59 -6.10 -15.35
C ARG A 39 -24.97 -7.08 -16.34
N TYR A 40 -23.91 -7.77 -15.95
CA TYR A 40 -23.42 -8.95 -16.66
C TYR A 40 -23.89 -10.18 -15.89
N THR A 41 -25.06 -10.67 -16.30
CA THR A 41 -25.52 -12.03 -16.05
C THR A 41 -24.77 -12.98 -16.96
N THR A 42 -23.91 -13.83 -16.39
CA THR A 42 -23.46 -15.04 -17.07
C THR A 42 -23.57 -16.20 -16.09
N ALA A 43 -24.70 -16.89 -16.18
CA ALA A 43 -24.84 -18.23 -15.65
C ALA A 43 -24.20 -19.18 -16.66
N LEU A 44 -23.33 -20.08 -16.20
CA LEU A 44 -23.12 -21.35 -16.88
C LEU A 44 -22.83 -22.43 -15.83
N LEU A 45 -23.83 -23.28 -15.60
CA LEU A 45 -23.66 -24.57 -14.96
C LEU A 45 -22.92 -25.50 -15.93
N THR A 46 -21.91 -26.21 -15.43
CA THR A 46 -21.52 -27.51 -15.97
C THR A 46 -21.13 -28.40 -14.80
N ALA A 47 -22.01 -29.33 -14.45
CA ALA A 47 -21.71 -30.47 -13.60
C ALA A 47 -21.13 -31.58 -14.48
N VAL A 48 -19.96 -32.10 -14.13
CA VAL A 48 -19.45 -33.36 -14.68
C VAL A 48 -19.23 -34.29 -13.51
N ALA A 49 -20.13 -35.25 -13.36
CA ALA A 49 -19.93 -36.43 -12.55
C ALA A 49 -19.18 -37.46 -13.40
N GLY A 50 -18.04 -37.94 -12.91
CA GLY A 50 -17.24 -39.00 -13.54
C GLY A 50 -16.54 -39.80 -12.47
N ALA A 51 -16.96 -41.05 -12.32
CA ALA A 51 -16.57 -41.96 -11.24
C ALA A 51 -15.29 -42.75 -11.55
N ALA A 52 -14.79 -43.36 -10.48
CA ALA A 52 -14.09 -44.65 -10.40
C ALA A 52 -12.54 -44.69 -10.51
N MET A 53 -12.03 -45.53 -9.60
CA MET A 53 -10.66 -45.79 -9.18
C MET A 53 -9.80 -46.47 -10.26
N LEU A 54 -8.47 -46.37 -10.12
CA LEU A 54 -7.53 -47.51 -10.17
C LEU A 54 -6.13 -47.07 -9.70
N THR A 55 -5.57 -47.84 -8.77
CA THR A 55 -4.19 -47.77 -8.26
C THR A 55 -3.26 -48.66 -9.09
N THR A 56 -2.07 -48.17 -9.46
CA THR A 56 -0.90 -49.00 -9.80
C THR A 56 0.41 -48.29 -9.38
N PRO A 57 1.41 -49.00 -8.81
CA PRO A 57 2.68 -48.42 -8.40
C PRO A 57 3.79 -48.54 -9.47
N ALA A 58 4.74 -47.60 -9.38
CA ALA A 58 6.18 -47.67 -9.71
C ALA A 58 6.65 -48.14 -11.09
N THR A 59 7.40 -47.26 -11.77
CA THR A 59 8.63 -47.63 -12.49
C THR A 59 9.54 -46.41 -12.57
N ALA A 60 10.75 -46.56 -12.04
CA ALA A 60 11.84 -45.62 -12.23
C ALA A 60 12.52 -45.92 -13.57
N GLU A 61 12.65 -44.91 -14.43
CA GLU A 61 13.57 -44.96 -15.56
C GLU A 61 14.39 -43.67 -15.58
N ALA A 62 15.68 -43.82 -15.31
CA ALA A 62 16.68 -42.82 -15.57
C ALA A 62 16.96 -42.80 -17.09
N VAL A 63 16.66 -41.67 -17.75
CA VAL A 63 17.12 -41.40 -19.11
C VAL A 63 17.91 -40.10 -19.08
N THR A 64 19.23 -40.25 -19.14
CA THR A 64 20.18 -39.22 -19.55
C THR A 64 20.16 -39.10 -21.07
N GLY A 65 19.77 -37.93 -21.59
CA GLY A 65 19.85 -37.57 -23.01
C GLY A 65 19.80 -36.04 -23.19
N PRO A 66 20.58 -35.45 -24.12
CA PRO A 66 20.90 -34.03 -24.11
C PRO A 66 19.79 -33.14 -24.71
N THR A 67 19.79 -31.89 -24.21
CA THR A 67 19.00 -30.70 -24.56
C THR A 67 18.61 -30.48 -26.02
N PRO A 68 17.41 -29.93 -26.23
CA PRO A 68 17.17 -28.81 -27.14
C PRO A 68 16.91 -27.53 -26.35
N GLN A 69 17.79 -26.52 -26.50
CA GLN A 69 17.47 -25.15 -26.12
C GLN A 69 16.24 -24.70 -26.92
N THR A 70 15.12 -24.54 -26.22
CA THR A 70 13.95 -23.83 -26.74
C THR A 70 13.83 -22.53 -25.95
N SER A 71 14.06 -21.43 -26.63
CA SER A 71 13.74 -20.08 -26.18
C SER A 71 12.35 -20.03 -25.56
N GLY A 72 12.25 -19.41 -24.39
CA GLY A 72 10.98 -19.07 -23.77
C GLY A 72 10.57 -19.96 -22.60
N VAL A 73 11.48 -20.26 -21.68
CA VAL A 73 11.02 -20.45 -20.29
C VAL A 73 10.63 -19.08 -19.79
N VAL A 74 9.33 -18.77 -19.87
CA VAL A 74 8.74 -17.73 -19.04
C VAL A 74 9.08 -18.14 -17.61
N VAL A 75 10.01 -17.41 -17.00
CA VAL A 75 10.19 -17.42 -15.56
C VAL A 75 8.85 -16.95 -15.00
N VAL A 76 7.98 -17.90 -14.65
CA VAL A 76 6.97 -17.65 -13.64
C VAL A 76 7.81 -17.48 -12.38
N ALA A 77 8.31 -16.25 -12.19
CA ALA A 77 8.77 -15.82 -10.88
C ALA A 77 7.62 -16.20 -9.96
N ASP A 78 7.90 -17.05 -8.98
CA ASP A 78 6.93 -17.40 -7.97
C ASP A 78 6.23 -16.08 -7.60
N LEU A 79 4.91 -16.00 -7.83
CA LEU A 79 4.17 -14.75 -7.67
C LEU A 79 4.26 -14.24 -6.21
N SER A 80 4.77 -15.09 -5.30
CA SER A 80 5.14 -14.81 -3.92
C SER A 80 6.47 -14.03 -3.74
N GLU A 81 7.40 -14.07 -4.70
CA GLU A 81 8.72 -13.45 -4.53
C GLU A 81 8.67 -11.94 -4.76
N CYS A 82 9.07 -11.19 -3.74
CA CYS A 82 9.32 -9.76 -3.87
C CYS A 82 10.67 -9.54 -4.56
N THR A 83 10.67 -8.85 -5.70
CA THR A 83 11.89 -8.56 -6.46
C THR A 83 12.82 -7.65 -5.64
N PRO A 84 14.15 -7.90 -5.61
CA PRO A 84 15.10 -6.97 -5.00
C PRO A 84 14.95 -5.55 -5.54
N GLY A 85 14.99 -4.55 -4.66
CA GLY A 85 14.78 -3.14 -5.01
C GLY A 85 13.31 -2.70 -5.06
N TRP A 86 12.36 -3.58 -4.74
CA TRP A 86 10.93 -3.27 -4.71
C TRP A 86 10.38 -3.28 -3.29
N LEU A 87 9.30 -2.53 -3.09
CA LEU A 87 8.37 -2.76 -1.99
C LEU A 87 7.26 -3.68 -2.50
N CYS A 88 6.91 -4.68 -1.71
CA CYS A 88 5.75 -5.53 -1.96
C CYS A 88 4.83 -5.55 -0.74
N VAL A 89 3.54 -5.52 -0.99
CA VAL A 89 2.48 -5.59 0.03
C VAL A 89 1.44 -6.61 -0.41
N TRP A 90 0.83 -7.29 0.56
CA TRP A 90 -0.14 -8.36 0.31
C TRP A 90 -1.40 -8.16 1.11
N GLU A 91 -2.51 -8.67 0.54
CA GLU A 91 -3.83 -8.57 1.16
C GLU A 91 -3.96 -9.39 2.43
N TYR A 92 -3.27 -10.53 2.52
CA TYR A 92 -3.31 -11.41 3.68
C TYR A 92 -1.94 -11.54 4.36
N PRO A 93 -1.92 -11.99 5.62
CA PRO A 93 -0.67 -12.33 6.30
C PRO A 93 0.16 -13.36 5.54
N ASN A 94 1.44 -13.41 5.86
CA ASN A 94 2.42 -14.36 5.33
C ASN A 94 2.58 -14.32 3.81
N ARG A 95 2.49 -13.11 3.22
CA ARG A 95 2.65 -12.87 1.76
C ARG A 95 1.61 -13.61 0.90
N GLN A 96 0.37 -13.69 1.39
CA GLN A 96 -0.71 -14.40 0.71
C GLN A 96 -1.74 -13.44 0.09
N GLY A 97 -2.54 -13.97 -0.84
CA GLY A 97 -3.59 -13.21 -1.52
C GLY A 97 -3.06 -12.31 -2.63
N ASP A 98 -3.87 -11.30 -2.98
CA ASP A 98 -3.48 -10.29 -3.96
C ASP A 98 -2.19 -9.58 -3.50
N ARG A 99 -1.37 -9.19 -4.47
CA ARG A 99 -0.11 -8.48 -4.24
C ARG A 99 -0.06 -7.17 -5.01
N TYR A 100 0.38 -6.11 -4.33
CA TYR A 100 0.81 -4.87 -4.96
C TYR A 100 2.31 -4.69 -4.81
N SER A 101 2.98 -4.13 -5.81
CA SER A 101 4.42 -3.91 -5.78
C SER A 101 4.80 -2.58 -6.42
N ARG A 102 5.79 -1.90 -5.83
CA ARG A 102 6.25 -0.59 -6.30
C ARG A 102 7.76 -0.46 -6.19
N LYS A 103 8.38 0.07 -7.24
CA LYS A 103 9.81 0.44 -7.29
C LYS A 103 10.05 1.94 -7.12
N SER A 104 9.24 2.74 -7.81
CA SER A 104 9.42 4.19 -7.91
C SER A 104 9.19 4.89 -6.57
N ALA A 105 10.06 5.85 -6.25
CA ALA A 105 9.93 6.72 -5.08
C ALA A 105 8.64 7.58 -5.14
N GLY A 106 8.36 8.28 -4.04
CA GLY A 106 7.23 9.17 -3.86
C GLY A 106 6.12 8.58 -3.00
N THR A 107 5.05 9.36 -2.88
CA THR A 107 3.86 8.99 -2.10
C THR A 107 2.89 8.16 -2.94
N MET A 108 2.20 7.22 -2.29
CA MET A 108 1.13 6.41 -2.85
C MET A 108 -0.13 6.60 -2.03
N GLU A 109 -1.19 7.13 -2.64
CA GLU A 109 -2.52 7.11 -2.04
C GLU A 109 -3.20 5.79 -2.43
N LEU A 110 -3.36 4.87 -1.47
CA LEU A 110 -3.88 3.52 -1.76
C LEU A 110 -5.38 3.54 -2.10
N GLY A 111 -6.12 4.55 -1.63
CA GLY A 111 -7.53 4.75 -2.00
C GLY A 111 -7.70 4.98 -3.49
N GLY A 112 -6.77 5.68 -4.15
CA GLY A 112 -6.82 5.95 -5.59
C GLY A 112 -6.61 4.72 -6.47
N VAL A 113 -6.10 3.62 -5.89
CA VAL A 113 -5.83 2.35 -6.59
C VAL A 113 -6.62 1.16 -6.03
N GLY A 114 -7.56 1.38 -5.10
CA GLY A 114 -8.39 0.33 -4.52
C GLY A 114 -7.67 -0.60 -3.53
N TRP A 115 -6.61 -0.12 -2.89
CA TRP A 115 -5.78 -0.87 -1.93
C TRP A 115 -5.81 -0.32 -0.50
N ARG A 116 -6.60 0.74 -0.25
CA ARG A 116 -6.82 1.27 1.09
C ARG A 116 -7.38 0.16 1.99
N ASP A 117 -6.82 0.04 3.20
CA ASP A 117 -7.29 -0.88 4.24
C ASP A 117 -7.33 -2.36 3.82
N ARG A 118 -6.45 -2.77 2.91
CA ARG A 118 -6.34 -4.19 2.50
C ARG A 118 -5.04 -4.85 2.90
N ILE A 119 -4.03 -4.09 3.29
CA ILE A 119 -2.68 -4.62 3.46
C ILE A 119 -2.54 -5.29 4.82
N SER A 120 -2.15 -6.57 4.81
CA SER A 120 -1.93 -7.39 6.00
C SER A 120 -0.49 -7.91 6.14
N SER A 121 0.34 -7.84 5.09
CA SER A 121 1.78 -8.11 5.20
C SER A 121 2.60 -7.30 4.21
N VAL A 122 3.87 -7.06 4.53
CA VAL A 122 4.76 -6.18 3.75
C VAL A 122 6.20 -6.70 3.74
N TRP A 123 6.87 -6.53 2.60
CA TRP A 123 8.30 -6.76 2.48
C TRP A 123 8.95 -5.59 1.74
N ASN A 124 9.76 -4.83 2.47
CA ASN A 124 10.58 -3.79 1.89
C ASN A 124 11.90 -4.38 1.41
N ARG A 125 11.98 -4.80 0.15
CA ARG A 125 13.24 -5.26 -0.47
C ARG A 125 14.06 -4.14 -1.10
N ARG A 126 13.73 -2.88 -0.81
CA ARG A 126 14.52 -1.72 -1.22
C ARG A 126 15.75 -1.57 -0.33
N ASN A 127 16.70 -0.77 -0.77
CA ASN A 127 17.89 -0.35 -0.01
C ASN A 127 17.64 0.92 0.85
N ALA A 128 16.37 1.32 1.01
CA ALA A 128 15.97 2.48 1.79
C ALA A 128 14.70 2.16 2.59
N SER A 129 14.48 2.87 3.70
CA SER A 129 13.27 2.74 4.51
C SER A 129 12.03 3.22 3.75
N VAL A 130 10.90 2.54 3.98
CA VAL A 130 9.57 2.90 3.52
C VAL A 130 8.72 3.28 4.73
N THR A 131 7.75 4.18 4.57
CA THR A 131 6.80 4.52 5.64
C THR A 131 5.39 4.13 5.23
N LEU A 132 4.76 3.28 6.04
CA LEU A 132 3.32 3.02 5.99
C LEU A 132 2.60 4.07 6.84
N VAL A 133 1.43 4.53 6.40
CA VAL A 133 0.67 5.58 7.06
C VAL A 133 -0.79 5.16 7.19
N ASP A 134 -1.30 5.22 8.41
CA ASP A 134 -2.72 5.23 8.78
C ASP A 134 -3.13 6.71 8.85
N SER A 135 -3.87 7.17 7.84
CA SER A 135 -4.18 8.59 7.67
C SER A 135 -5.47 8.93 8.41
N ARG A 136 -5.40 9.96 9.25
CA ARG A 136 -6.52 10.31 10.14
C ARG A 136 -7.10 11.66 9.81
N SER A 137 -8.41 11.76 9.95
CA SER A 137 -9.13 13.01 9.73
C SER A 137 -9.16 13.87 11.00
N GLY A 138 -9.16 15.19 10.82
CA GLY A 138 -9.38 16.16 11.89
C GLY A 138 -8.09 16.52 12.64
N VAL A 139 -8.16 16.54 13.97
CA VAL A 139 -7.04 16.96 14.84
C VAL A 139 -6.12 15.82 15.26
N VAL A 140 -6.49 14.57 14.94
CA VAL A 140 -5.69 13.39 15.31
C VAL A 140 -4.56 13.25 14.28
N PRO A 141 -3.29 13.22 14.70
CA PRO A 141 -2.18 13.07 13.77
C PRO A 141 -2.20 11.69 13.10
N ASP A 142 -1.73 11.64 11.86
CA ASP A 142 -1.42 10.40 11.14
C ASP A 142 -0.48 9.54 11.99
N VAL A 143 -0.72 8.22 11.96
CA VAL A 143 0.18 7.25 12.58
C VAL A 143 1.03 6.63 11.50
N THR A 144 2.33 6.52 11.78
CA THR A 144 3.32 6.05 10.80
C THR A 144 4.07 4.83 11.30
N LEU A 145 4.28 3.85 10.42
CA LEU A 145 5.14 2.69 10.67
C LEU A 145 6.29 2.70 9.67
N PRO A 146 7.53 2.99 10.10
CA PRO A 146 8.69 2.79 9.26
C PRO A 146 8.94 1.29 9.08
N VAL A 147 9.19 0.89 7.83
CA VAL A 147 9.62 -0.45 7.43
C VAL A 147 11.05 -0.32 6.89
N PRO A 148 12.08 -0.52 7.72
CA PRO A 148 13.48 -0.58 7.32
C PRO A 148 13.77 -1.36 6.03
N ALA A 149 14.87 -0.99 5.38
CA ALA A 149 15.38 -1.70 4.22
C ALA A 149 15.60 -3.20 4.53
N GLY A 150 15.16 -4.07 3.63
CA GLY A 150 15.21 -5.53 3.78
C GLY A 150 14.14 -6.13 4.69
N GLN A 151 13.42 -5.34 5.50
CA GLN A 151 12.50 -5.87 6.50
C GLN A 151 11.25 -6.50 5.88
N LEU A 152 10.95 -7.71 6.35
CA LEU A 152 9.67 -8.38 6.18
C LEU A 152 8.86 -8.24 7.47
N ILE A 153 7.60 -7.83 7.33
CA ILE A 153 6.59 -7.92 8.38
C ILE A 153 5.56 -8.94 7.89
N PRO A 154 5.58 -10.18 8.39
CA PRO A 154 4.74 -11.25 7.89
C PRO A 154 3.27 -11.07 8.29
N ASP A 155 2.99 -10.38 9.39
CA ASP A 155 1.63 -10.08 9.81
C ASP A 155 1.60 -8.68 10.45
N LEU A 156 0.84 -7.76 9.85
CA LEU A 156 0.64 -6.42 10.39
C LEU A 156 -0.30 -6.41 11.60
N GLY A 157 -1.08 -7.47 11.81
CA GLY A 157 -1.90 -7.68 13.00
C GLY A 157 -1.06 -7.84 14.28
N ASP A 158 0.20 -8.27 14.15
CA ASP A 158 1.13 -8.38 15.28
C ASP A 158 1.79 -7.04 15.63
N VAL A 159 1.73 -6.06 14.72
CA VAL A 159 2.31 -4.73 14.96
C VAL A 159 1.26 -3.84 15.60
N LYS A 160 1.39 -3.60 16.90
CA LYS A 160 0.47 -2.76 17.65
C LYS A 160 0.90 -1.29 17.67
N TYR A 161 -0.06 -0.39 17.80
CA TYR A 161 0.15 1.03 18.09
C TYR A 161 -0.94 1.56 19.05
N LEU A 162 -0.80 2.80 19.54
CA LEU A 162 -1.67 3.40 20.57
C LEU A 162 -1.82 2.51 21.82
N SER A 163 -0.71 2.22 22.49
CA SER A 163 -0.69 1.44 23.74
C SER A 163 -1.41 0.08 23.64
N ASN A 164 -1.20 -0.63 22.53
CA ASN A 164 -1.76 -1.96 22.25
C ASN A 164 -3.28 -2.03 22.01
N LEU A 165 -3.95 -0.90 21.74
CA LEU A 165 -5.38 -0.87 21.46
C LEU A 165 -5.75 -1.16 20.00
N ALA A 166 -4.79 -1.00 19.07
CA ALA A 166 -4.99 -1.23 17.66
C ALA A 166 -3.75 -1.86 17.02
N ASP A 167 -3.94 -2.53 15.89
CA ASP A 167 -2.88 -3.04 15.03
C ASP A 167 -2.92 -2.45 13.63
N TRP A 168 -1.85 -2.72 12.88
CA TRP A 168 -1.67 -2.23 11.52
C TRP A 168 -2.42 -3.03 10.46
N ASN A 169 -3.10 -4.12 10.82
CA ASN A 169 -3.81 -4.95 9.86
C ASN A 169 -4.94 -4.15 9.22
N ASN A 170 -4.93 -4.07 7.88
CA ASN A 170 -5.96 -3.33 7.14
C ASN A 170 -6.10 -1.85 7.58
N LYS A 171 -4.98 -1.20 7.97
CA LYS A 171 -4.94 0.23 8.35
C LYS A 171 -4.11 1.12 7.44
N VAL A 172 -3.48 0.55 6.42
CA VAL A 172 -2.57 1.32 5.57
C VAL A 172 -3.40 2.07 4.53
N ASP A 173 -3.36 3.39 4.61
CA ASP A 173 -3.98 4.32 3.65
C ASP A 173 -2.99 4.81 2.59
N LYS A 174 -1.74 4.99 3.01
CA LYS A 174 -0.72 5.67 2.23
C LYS A 174 0.65 5.05 2.47
N ILE A 175 1.47 5.04 1.43
CA ILE A 175 2.84 4.53 1.48
C ILE A 175 3.78 5.61 0.94
N ILE A 176 4.86 5.90 1.69
CA ILE A 176 5.89 6.86 1.29
C ILE A 176 7.19 6.12 1.04
N LEU A 177 7.67 6.21 -0.20
CA LEU A 177 8.92 5.62 -0.65
C LEU A 177 9.93 6.75 -0.83
N LYS A 178 11.02 6.73 -0.06
CA LYS A 178 12.17 7.63 -0.27
C LYS A 178 13.00 7.20 -1.47
#